data_AF-A0A7K8BM50-F1
#
_entry.id   AF-A0A7K8BM50-F1
#
_cell.length_a   1.000
_cell.length_b   1.000
_cell.length_c   1.000
_cell.angle_alpha   90.00
_cell.angle_beta   90.00
_cell.angle_gamma   90.00
#
_symmetry.space_group_name_H-M   'P 1'
#
loop_
_entity.id
_entity.type
_entity.pdbx_description
1 polymer ?
#
loop_
_entity_poly.entity_id
_entity_poly.type
_entity_poly.pdbx_seq_one_letter_code
_entity_poly.pdbx_strand_id
1 'polypeptide(L)'
;MFPWLLLALSVCPRPGTAVSPAVPPRHMDSLLDILDALESPTRGGSPGTAAALGRGLGVCSTPGCRAVLGEPPGTPERPPVVTPGQWQLLTELLRHDPATPERGAVLAPDGSTVALGPLLAGIEVGLRSGGFGRPLPTLEPPADPLLAVTIAEALGTSFLLAEGGDSNATALGPDGCWDDVENPQNYTLRGPPSPVPDPVAIGAMDGVLLGARLARGPLLVAELLRGYYGTGNGSEAGRPPSSYRRRDFGALVGQGRLEKEVAAVLGVLRTLSPTPELLRDVGTQEVAAVARRAAREFSERYVGTGGVAPPRWGWHLRDGGGTSEMGVAPP
;
A
#
# COMPACT_ATOMS: atom_id res chain seq x y z
N MET A 1 -52.49 20.00 56.89
CA MET A 1 -52.59 20.71 55.59
C MET A 1 -51.22 21.26 55.25
N PHE A 2 -50.82 21.09 53.99
CA PHE A 2 -49.58 21.51 53.29
C PHE A 2 -48.32 20.64 53.43
N PRO A 3 -48.07 19.75 52.45
CA PRO A 3 -46.79 19.07 52.28
C PRO A 3 -45.79 19.95 51.50
N TRP A 4 -44.52 19.68 51.73
CA TRP A 4 -43.38 20.36 51.12
C TRP A 4 -43.20 19.96 49.65
N LEU A 5 -43.03 20.96 48.78
CA LEU A 5 -42.64 20.80 47.37
C LEU A 5 -41.12 20.97 47.26
N LEU A 6 -40.40 19.86 47.10
CA LEU A 6 -39.01 19.88 46.65
C LEU A 6 -38.99 19.99 45.13
N LEU A 7 -38.65 21.17 44.61
CA LEU A 7 -38.30 21.38 43.21
C LEU A 7 -36.91 20.75 42.96
N ALA A 8 -36.90 19.56 42.36
CA ALA A 8 -35.70 19.00 41.76
C ALA A 8 -35.43 19.75 40.44
N LEU A 9 -34.48 20.70 40.46
CA LEU A 9 -33.88 21.25 39.26
C LEU A 9 -33.01 20.15 38.62
N SER A 10 -33.61 19.37 37.73
CA SER A 10 -32.89 18.48 36.82
C SER A 10 -32.17 19.35 35.79
N VAL A 11 -30.94 19.75 36.12
CA VAL A 11 -30.01 20.30 35.14
C VAL A 11 -29.59 19.14 34.26
N CYS A 12 -30.21 19.00 33.08
CA CYS A 12 -29.66 18.15 32.03
C CYS A 12 -28.27 18.69 31.67
N PRO A 13 -27.17 17.96 31.92
CA PRO A 13 -25.92 18.32 31.29
C PRO A 13 -26.16 18.21 29.79
N ARG A 14 -25.97 19.31 29.06
CA ARG A 14 -25.90 19.26 27.60
C ARG A 14 -24.84 18.22 27.26
N PRO A 15 -25.12 17.23 26.40
CA PRO A 15 -24.06 16.40 25.87
C PRO A 15 -23.08 17.37 25.22
N GLY A 16 -21.87 17.46 25.78
CA GLY A 16 -20.78 18.13 25.09
C GLY A 16 -20.74 17.50 23.71
N THR A 17 -20.88 18.31 22.67
CA THR A 17 -20.60 17.90 21.31
C THR A 17 -19.15 17.45 21.32
N ALA A 18 -18.93 16.15 21.53
CA ALA A 18 -17.68 15.51 21.24
C ALA A 18 -17.50 15.72 19.75
N VAL A 19 -16.74 16.75 19.39
CA VAL A 19 -16.33 16.99 18.02
C VAL A 19 -15.50 15.77 17.68
N SER A 20 -16.05 14.89 16.84
CA SER A 20 -15.29 13.75 16.31
C SER A 20 -13.97 14.30 15.75
N PRO A 21 -12.83 13.68 16.07
CA PRO A 21 -11.56 14.19 15.61
C PRO A 21 -11.57 14.27 14.08
N ALA A 22 -11.13 15.42 13.54
CA ALA A 22 -11.01 15.57 12.10
C ALA A 22 -9.97 14.56 11.58
N VAL A 23 -10.41 13.63 10.73
CA VAL A 23 -9.54 12.65 10.09
C VAL A 23 -8.82 13.35 8.93
N PRO A 24 -7.48 13.31 8.86
CA PRO A 24 -6.75 13.90 7.74
C PRO A 24 -7.11 13.22 6.41
N PRO A 25 -6.92 13.91 5.27
CA PRO A 25 -7.10 13.30 3.96
C PRO A 25 -6.18 12.09 3.75
N ARG A 26 -6.60 11.17 2.88
CA ARG A 26 -5.81 10.00 2.43
C ARG A 26 -4.76 10.40 1.39
N HIS A 27 -4.02 11.46 1.67
CA HIS A 27 -2.86 11.90 0.89
C HIS A 27 -1.58 11.25 1.42
N MET A 28 -0.61 11.05 0.52
CA MET A 28 0.74 10.65 0.92
C MET A 28 1.35 11.64 1.91
N ASP A 29 1.09 12.94 1.78
CA ASP A 29 1.59 13.96 2.71
C ASP A 29 1.05 13.77 4.14
N SER A 30 -0.21 13.36 4.28
CA SER A 30 -0.79 13.04 5.60
C SER A 30 -0.11 11.82 6.23
N LEU A 31 0.30 10.84 5.42
CA LEU A 31 1.14 9.73 5.90
C LEU A 31 2.53 10.24 6.30
N LEU A 32 3.17 11.07 5.49
CA LEU A 32 4.49 11.64 5.78
C LEU A 32 4.50 12.39 7.12
N ASP A 33 3.47 13.18 7.41
CA ASP A 33 3.34 13.89 8.69
C ASP A 33 3.25 12.94 9.89
N ILE A 34 2.54 11.82 9.73
CA ILE A 34 2.44 10.78 10.76
C ILE A 34 3.80 10.09 10.96
N LEU A 35 4.46 9.72 9.87
CA LEU A 35 5.76 9.03 9.90
C LEU A 35 6.83 9.93 10.51
N ASP A 36 6.87 11.21 10.14
CA ASP A 36 7.79 12.20 10.69
C ASP A 36 7.62 12.33 12.21
N ALA A 37 6.37 12.34 12.70
CA ALA A 37 6.08 12.35 14.12
C ALA A 37 6.54 11.07 14.84
N LEU A 38 6.39 9.90 14.22
CA LEU A 38 6.77 8.59 14.76
C LEU A 38 8.28 8.33 14.77
N GLU A 39 9.00 8.87 13.79
CA GLU A 39 10.44 8.65 13.63
C GLU A 39 11.29 9.76 14.28
N SER A 40 10.67 10.85 14.73
CA SER A 40 11.36 11.97 15.36
C SER A 40 12.16 11.54 16.59
N PRO A 41 13.51 11.63 16.58
CA PRO A 41 14.34 11.20 17.71
C PRO A 41 14.08 12.01 18.98
N THR A 42 13.69 13.28 18.83
CA THR A 42 13.33 14.17 19.95
C THR A 42 12.06 13.74 20.67
N ARG A 43 11.27 12.83 20.06
CA ARG A 43 10.05 12.24 20.62
C ARG A 43 10.21 10.75 20.93
N GLY A 44 11.45 10.24 20.96
CA GLY A 44 11.76 8.84 21.22
C GLY A 44 11.48 7.91 20.05
N GLY A 45 11.33 8.45 18.83
CA GLY A 45 11.14 7.69 17.60
C GLY A 45 12.41 6.96 17.15
N SER A 46 12.23 5.93 16.32
CA SER A 46 13.34 5.17 15.72
C SER A 46 13.03 4.76 14.29
N PRO A 47 14.05 4.59 13.42
CA PRO A 47 13.86 3.98 12.10
C PRO A 47 13.26 2.58 12.28
N GLY A 48 12.03 2.39 11.83
CA GLY A 48 11.29 1.13 11.98
C GLY A 48 10.09 1.15 12.93
N THR A 49 9.90 2.22 13.72
CA THR A 49 8.68 2.39 14.53
C THR A 49 7.43 2.32 13.65
N ALA A 50 7.45 2.97 12.49
CA ALA A 50 6.36 2.93 11.53
C ALA A 50 6.10 1.53 10.96
N ALA A 51 7.14 0.78 10.62
CA ALA A 51 7.03 -0.59 10.12
C ALA A 51 6.41 -1.51 11.19
N ALA A 52 6.93 -1.46 12.43
CA ALA A 52 6.40 -2.24 13.54
C ALA A 52 4.93 -1.89 13.86
N LEU A 53 4.58 -0.61 13.79
CA LEU A 53 3.21 -0.13 13.97
C LEU A 53 2.29 -0.66 12.85
N GLY A 54 2.75 -0.60 11.60
CA GLY A 54 2.01 -1.15 10.47
C GLY A 54 1.77 -2.64 10.60
N ARG A 55 2.78 -3.40 11.03
CA ARG A 55 2.65 -4.84 11.32
C ARG A 55 1.56 -5.12 12.34
N GLY A 56 1.55 -4.39 13.45
CA GLY A 56 0.51 -4.52 14.48
C GLY A 56 -0.89 -4.11 14.02
N LEU A 57 -0.98 -3.22 13.02
CA LEU A 57 -2.25 -2.79 12.44
C LEU A 57 -2.76 -3.70 11.31
N GLY A 58 -2.01 -4.74 10.93
CA GLY A 58 -2.46 -5.75 9.95
C GLY A 58 -1.72 -5.72 8.61
N VAL A 59 -0.66 -4.92 8.47
CA VAL A 59 0.21 -4.98 7.29
C VAL A 59 0.87 -6.35 7.18
N CYS A 60 0.74 -6.96 5.99
CA CYS A 60 1.49 -8.15 5.62
C CYS A 60 1.10 -9.39 6.45
N SER A 61 -0.21 -9.67 6.50
CA SER A 61 -0.81 -10.77 7.26
C SER A 61 -0.90 -12.10 6.50
N THR A 62 -0.34 -12.17 5.30
CA THR A 62 -0.37 -13.38 4.46
C THR A 62 0.60 -14.45 4.99
N PRO A 63 0.40 -15.74 4.69
CA PRO A 63 1.29 -16.81 5.15
C PRO A 63 2.75 -16.62 4.71
N GLY A 64 2.99 -16.27 3.44
CA GLY A 64 4.34 -16.01 2.94
C GLY A 64 4.98 -14.81 3.62
N CYS A 65 4.20 -13.75 3.86
CA CYS A 65 4.71 -12.63 4.63
C CYS A 65 5.05 -12.98 6.07
N ARG A 66 4.23 -13.77 6.77
CA ARG A 66 4.55 -14.24 8.12
C ARG A 66 5.80 -15.10 8.14
N ALA A 67 6.05 -15.88 7.08
CA ALA A 67 7.27 -16.65 6.93
C ALA A 67 8.52 -15.78 6.88
N VAL A 68 8.43 -14.58 6.29
CA VAL A 68 9.55 -13.62 6.15
C VAL A 68 9.66 -12.70 7.35
N LEU A 69 8.57 -12.01 7.69
CA LEU A 69 8.57 -10.95 8.70
C LEU A 69 8.26 -11.45 10.11
N GLY A 70 7.77 -12.69 10.26
CA GLY A 70 7.33 -13.29 11.53
C GLY A 70 5.83 -13.07 11.77
N GLU A 71 5.34 -13.41 12.96
CA GLU A 71 3.98 -13.03 13.36
C GLU A 71 3.89 -11.53 13.61
N PRO A 72 2.75 -10.88 13.26
CA PRO A 72 2.55 -9.48 13.62
C PRO A 72 2.55 -9.34 15.15
N PRO A 73 3.07 -8.23 15.69
CA PRO A 73 2.89 -7.92 17.10
C PRO A 73 1.39 -7.76 17.42
N GLY A 74 1.03 -7.85 18.69
CA GLY A 74 -0.35 -7.60 19.12
C GLY A 74 -0.85 -6.21 18.72
N THR A 75 -2.17 -6.00 18.78
CA THR A 75 -2.80 -4.73 18.38
C THR A 75 -2.15 -3.55 19.11
N PRO A 76 -1.53 -2.60 18.37
CA PRO A 76 -0.81 -1.51 18.99
C PRO A 76 -1.76 -0.48 19.59
N GLU A 77 -1.33 0.14 20.68
CA GLU A 77 -1.98 1.33 21.22
C GLU A 77 -1.55 2.58 20.44
N ARG A 78 -2.39 3.62 20.45
CA ARG A 78 -2.08 4.90 19.80
C ARG A 78 -0.85 5.54 20.45
N PRO A 79 0.23 5.79 19.70
CA PRO A 79 1.38 6.52 20.23
C PRO A 79 0.98 7.94 20.66
N PRO A 80 1.49 8.47 21.79
CA PRO A 80 1.14 9.81 22.27
C PRO A 80 1.42 10.93 21.25
N VAL A 81 2.40 10.71 20.38
CA VAL A 81 2.84 11.67 19.35
C VAL A 81 1.83 11.82 18.21
N VAL A 82 0.94 10.84 18.02
CA VAL A 82 -0.02 10.77 16.93
C VAL A 82 -1.38 11.23 17.43
N THR A 83 -2.01 12.19 16.76
CA THR A 83 -3.34 12.69 17.14
C THR A 83 -4.43 11.62 16.97
N PRO A 84 -5.59 11.74 17.63
CA PRO A 84 -6.69 10.79 17.44
C PRO A 84 -7.13 10.64 15.97
N GLY A 85 -7.20 11.74 15.21
CA GLY A 85 -7.57 11.71 13.79
C GLY A 85 -6.51 11.02 12.91
N GLN A 86 -5.22 11.30 13.15
CA GLN A 86 -4.13 10.61 12.48
C GLN A 86 -4.10 9.11 12.80
N TRP A 87 -4.39 8.74 14.05
CA TRP A 87 -4.46 7.34 14.46
C TRP A 87 -5.62 6.60 13.79
N GLN A 88 -6.77 7.26 13.69
CA GLN A 88 -7.91 6.75 12.96
C GLN A 88 -7.55 6.52 11.48
N LEU A 89 -6.97 7.53 10.81
CA LEU A 89 -6.50 7.41 9.44
C LEU A 89 -5.55 6.22 9.26
N LEU A 90 -4.52 6.12 10.11
CA LEU A 90 -3.54 5.03 10.03
C LEU A 90 -4.19 3.65 10.22
N THR A 91 -5.12 3.54 11.16
CA THR A 91 -5.86 2.29 11.41
C THR A 91 -6.72 1.91 10.21
N GLU A 92 -7.42 2.87 9.61
CA GLU A 92 -8.25 2.64 8.42
C GLU A 92 -7.43 2.35 7.17
N LEU A 93 -6.19 2.80 7.09
CA LEU A 93 -5.30 2.54 5.97
C LEU A 93 -4.56 1.20 6.10
N LEU A 94 -4.20 0.79 7.31
CA LEU A 94 -3.31 -0.37 7.52
C LEU A 94 -4.05 -1.63 7.96
N ARG A 95 -5.29 -1.51 8.45
CA ARG A 95 -6.13 -2.65 8.73
C ARG A 95 -6.57 -3.30 7.44
N HIS A 96 -5.98 -4.45 7.15
CA HIS A 96 -6.37 -5.26 6.01
C HIS A 96 -7.81 -5.74 6.17
N ASP A 97 -8.65 -5.42 5.19
CA ASP A 97 -9.99 -5.99 5.03
C ASP A 97 -10.07 -6.62 3.64
N PRO A 98 -10.10 -7.97 3.53
CA PRO A 98 -10.18 -8.66 2.25
C PRO A 98 -11.50 -8.39 1.51
N ALA A 99 -12.55 -7.91 2.20
CA ALA A 99 -13.80 -7.51 1.56
C ALA A 99 -13.73 -6.12 0.92
N THR A 100 -12.74 -5.31 1.31
CA THR A 100 -12.54 -3.94 0.79
C THR A 100 -11.06 -3.68 0.48
N PRO A 101 -10.46 -4.40 -0.50
CA PRO A 101 -9.03 -4.27 -0.85
C PRO A 101 -8.64 -2.86 -1.31
N GLU A 102 -9.61 -2.03 -1.70
CA GLU A 102 -9.45 -0.61 -1.99
C GLU A 102 -9.14 0.26 -0.76
N ARG A 103 -9.43 -0.25 0.45
CA ARG A 103 -9.09 0.42 1.70
C ARG A 103 -7.62 0.16 2.03
N GLY A 104 -6.88 1.24 2.19
CA GLY A 104 -5.44 1.19 2.45
C GLY A 104 -4.58 1.79 1.36
N ALA A 105 -5.19 2.44 0.38
CA ALA A 105 -4.47 3.28 -0.56
C ALA A 105 -4.47 4.76 -0.15
N VAL A 106 -3.48 5.49 -0.64
CA VAL A 106 -3.35 6.94 -0.54
C VAL A 106 -3.12 7.54 -1.92
N LEU A 107 -3.54 8.79 -2.10
CA LEU A 107 -3.24 9.58 -3.29
C LEU A 107 -1.83 10.18 -3.16
N ALA A 108 -0.96 9.87 -4.11
CA ALA A 108 0.40 10.39 -4.18
C ALA A 108 0.46 11.69 -5.02
N PRO A 109 1.45 12.56 -4.80
CA PRO A 109 1.59 13.83 -5.51
C PRO A 109 1.75 13.70 -7.03
N ASP A 110 2.20 12.54 -7.53
CA ASP A 110 2.28 12.26 -8.96
C ASP A 110 0.96 11.77 -9.57
N GLY A 111 -0.14 11.86 -8.82
CA GLY A 111 -1.49 11.51 -9.25
C GLY A 111 -1.79 10.01 -9.22
N SER A 112 -0.85 9.19 -8.74
CA SER A 112 -1.08 7.76 -8.59
C SER A 112 -1.69 7.40 -7.24
N THR A 113 -2.42 6.28 -7.21
CA THR A 113 -2.97 5.71 -5.99
C THR A 113 -2.08 4.56 -5.53
N VAL A 114 -1.61 4.60 -4.28
CA VAL A 114 -0.58 3.70 -3.76
C VAL A 114 -1.12 2.94 -2.55
N ALA A 115 -1.14 1.61 -2.60
CA ALA A 115 -1.48 0.79 -1.42
C ALA A 115 -0.33 0.76 -0.41
N LEU A 116 -0.63 1.05 0.86
CA LEU A 116 0.39 1.14 1.91
C LEU A 116 0.89 -0.22 2.41
N GLY A 117 0.04 -1.26 2.36
CA GLY A 117 0.41 -2.61 2.82
C GLY A 117 1.71 -3.12 2.20
N PRO A 118 1.77 -3.35 0.87
CA PRO A 118 2.97 -3.84 0.22
C PRO A 118 4.13 -2.82 0.24
N LEU A 119 3.84 -1.51 0.24
CA LEU A 119 4.85 -0.45 0.39
C LEU A 119 5.62 -0.58 1.72
N LEU A 120 4.88 -0.63 2.84
CA LEU A 120 5.46 -0.72 4.18
C LEU A 120 6.14 -2.08 4.42
N ALA A 121 5.60 -3.17 3.86
CA ALA A 121 6.24 -4.48 3.92
C ALA A 121 7.63 -4.47 3.26
N GLY A 122 7.76 -3.85 2.08
CA GLY A 122 9.05 -3.71 1.40
C GLY A 122 10.04 -2.84 2.17
N ILE A 123 9.57 -1.75 2.79
CA ILE A 123 10.37 -0.89 3.67
C ILE A 123 10.90 -1.68 4.86
N GLU A 124 10.08 -2.50 5.52
CA GLU A 124 10.51 -3.32 6.66
C GLU A 124 11.60 -4.32 6.27
N VAL A 125 11.42 -5.03 5.14
CA VAL A 125 12.45 -5.94 4.62
C VAL A 125 13.74 -5.19 4.31
N GLY A 126 13.64 -4.00 3.73
CA GLY A 126 14.79 -3.13 3.45
C GLY A 126 15.55 -2.73 4.72
N LEU A 127 14.84 -2.27 5.75
CA LEU A 127 15.42 -1.92 7.05
C LEU A 127 16.14 -3.12 7.68
N ARG A 128 15.50 -4.29 7.71
CA ARG A 128 16.08 -5.52 8.27
C ARG A 128 17.31 -5.99 7.50
N SER A 129 17.29 -5.86 6.17
CA SER A 129 18.44 -6.15 5.31
C SER A 129 19.59 -5.18 5.54
N GLY A 130 19.29 -3.91 5.82
CA GLY A 130 20.25 -2.87 6.18
C GLY A 130 20.76 -2.93 7.62
N GLY A 131 20.41 -3.96 8.38
CA GLY A 131 20.86 -4.19 9.76
C GLY A 131 19.96 -3.61 10.86
N PHE A 132 18.77 -3.10 10.51
CA PHE A 132 17.80 -2.55 11.47
C PHE A 132 16.77 -3.60 11.87
N GLY A 133 16.88 -4.11 13.09
CA GLY A 133 15.94 -5.08 13.66
C GLY A 133 16.42 -6.53 13.53
N ARG A 134 15.47 -7.47 13.51
CA ARG A 134 15.78 -8.91 13.48
C ARG A 134 16.31 -9.30 12.08
N PRO A 135 17.33 -10.16 11.96
CA PRO A 135 17.73 -10.71 10.67
C PRO A 135 16.58 -11.39 9.93
N LEU A 136 16.56 -11.31 8.60
CA LEU A 136 15.58 -12.02 7.78
C LEU A 136 15.86 -13.53 7.83
N PRO A 137 14.81 -14.38 7.83
CA PRO A 137 14.97 -15.82 7.78
C PRO A 137 15.46 -16.26 6.41
N THR A 138 16.09 -17.42 6.36
CA THR A 138 16.29 -18.16 5.09
C THR A 138 15.00 -18.93 4.80
N LEU A 139 14.45 -18.75 3.61
CA LEU A 139 13.25 -19.45 3.16
C LEU A 139 13.63 -20.76 2.49
N GLU A 140 12.79 -21.77 2.63
CA GLU A 140 12.91 -23.07 1.96
C GLU A 140 11.61 -23.39 1.20
N PRO A 141 11.63 -23.52 -0.13
CA PRO A 141 12.77 -23.24 -1.03
C PRO A 141 13.20 -21.77 -0.99
N PRO A 142 14.44 -21.45 -1.43
CA PRO A 142 14.94 -20.08 -1.44
C PRO A 142 14.08 -19.15 -2.29
N ALA A 143 13.63 -18.05 -1.69
CA ALA A 143 12.94 -16.96 -2.36
C ALA A 143 13.49 -15.62 -1.83
N ASP A 144 13.47 -14.58 -2.66
CA ASP A 144 13.85 -13.24 -2.28
C ASP A 144 12.83 -12.66 -1.28
N PRO A 145 13.23 -12.37 -0.02
CA PRO A 145 12.32 -11.85 1.00
C PRO A 145 11.62 -10.56 0.59
N LEU A 146 12.29 -9.68 -0.18
CA LEU A 146 11.73 -8.40 -0.59
C LEU A 146 10.62 -8.59 -1.61
N LEU A 147 10.83 -9.47 -2.60
CA LEU A 147 9.82 -9.76 -3.61
C LEU A 147 8.70 -10.64 -3.03
N ALA A 148 9.01 -11.54 -2.11
CA ALA A 148 8.05 -12.42 -1.45
C ALA A 148 6.92 -11.64 -0.75
N VAL A 149 7.27 -10.66 0.08
CA VAL A 149 6.29 -9.92 0.89
C VAL A 149 5.57 -8.79 0.16
N THR A 150 6.13 -8.34 -0.97
CA THR A 150 5.60 -7.18 -1.70
C THR A 150 4.67 -7.61 -2.83
N ILE A 151 5.10 -8.52 -3.71
CA ILE A 151 4.41 -8.79 -4.97
C ILE A 151 4.32 -10.27 -5.34
N ALA A 152 5.33 -11.08 -5.05
CA ALA A 152 5.43 -12.44 -5.57
C ALA A 152 4.36 -13.38 -5.00
N GLU A 153 4.10 -13.32 -3.68
CA GLU A 153 2.99 -14.06 -3.06
C GLU A 153 1.64 -13.62 -3.64
N ALA A 154 1.41 -12.30 -3.73
CA ALA A 154 0.15 -11.74 -4.22
C ALA A 154 -0.11 -12.14 -5.69
N LEU A 155 0.90 -12.11 -6.55
CA LEU A 155 0.81 -12.56 -7.94
C LEU A 155 0.54 -14.06 -8.04
N GLY A 156 1.33 -14.88 -7.33
CA GLY A 156 1.19 -16.33 -7.40
C GLY A 156 -0.20 -16.78 -6.95
N THR A 157 -0.66 -16.29 -5.80
CA THR A 157 -1.98 -16.63 -5.25
C THR A 157 -3.12 -16.08 -6.09
N SER A 158 -3.00 -14.85 -6.60
CA SER A 158 -4.03 -14.25 -7.47
C SER A 158 -4.24 -15.05 -8.74
N PHE A 159 -3.16 -15.43 -9.44
CA PHE A 159 -3.26 -16.21 -10.67
C PHE A 159 -3.71 -17.65 -10.44
N LEU A 160 -3.36 -18.28 -9.32
CA LEU A 160 -3.90 -19.59 -8.96
C LEU A 160 -5.42 -19.54 -8.71
N LEU A 161 -5.90 -18.53 -7.98
CA LEU A 161 -7.33 -18.35 -7.73
C LEU A 161 -8.11 -18.07 -9.02
N ALA A 162 -7.51 -17.33 -9.95
CA ALA A 162 -8.11 -17.06 -11.26
C ALA A 162 -8.15 -18.29 -12.18
N GLU A 163 -7.30 -19.30 -11.97
CA GLU A 163 -7.35 -20.57 -12.71
C GLU A 163 -8.30 -21.60 -12.09
N GLY A 164 -8.49 -21.57 -10.76
CA GLY A 164 -9.33 -22.52 -10.02
C GLY A 164 -10.80 -22.13 -9.82
N GLY A 165 -11.24 -20.95 -10.27
CA GLY A 165 -12.59 -20.39 -10.02
C GLY A 165 -13.34 -19.92 -11.28
N ASP A 166 -14.56 -19.39 -11.10
CA ASP A 166 -15.45 -18.87 -12.14
C ASP A 166 -14.70 -18.06 -13.20
N SER A 167 -14.96 -18.34 -14.49
CA SER A 167 -14.28 -17.81 -15.69
C SER A 167 -14.23 -16.28 -15.85
N ASN A 168 -14.67 -15.51 -14.86
CA ASN A 168 -14.67 -14.05 -14.79
C ASN A 168 -13.72 -13.47 -13.73
N ALA A 169 -13.01 -14.30 -12.95
CA ALA A 169 -12.06 -13.82 -11.94
C ALA A 169 -10.86 -13.12 -12.60
N THR A 170 -10.71 -11.81 -12.36
CA THR A 170 -9.58 -11.03 -12.89
C THR A 170 -8.42 -11.12 -11.90
N ALA A 171 -7.21 -11.45 -12.37
CA ALA A 171 -6.03 -11.59 -11.52
C ALA A 171 -5.31 -10.25 -11.20
N LEU A 172 -5.46 -9.25 -12.07
CA LEU A 172 -4.78 -7.94 -11.97
C LEU A 172 -5.74 -6.78 -12.25
N GLY A 173 -5.58 -5.68 -11.51
CA GLY A 173 -6.43 -4.50 -11.64
C GLY A 173 -7.81 -4.72 -11.00
N PRO A 174 -8.79 -3.84 -11.21
CA PRO A 174 -8.74 -2.61 -11.97
C PRO A 174 -8.09 -1.45 -11.19
N ASP A 175 -8.10 -0.28 -11.83
CA ASP A 175 -7.95 1.02 -11.19
C ASP A 175 -9.28 1.46 -10.53
N GLY A 176 -9.30 2.70 -10.07
CA GLY A 176 -10.41 3.26 -9.30
C GLY A 176 -10.41 4.78 -9.31
N CYS A 177 -11.32 5.35 -8.53
CA CYS A 177 -11.54 6.78 -8.39
C CYS A 177 -11.50 7.22 -6.93
N TRP A 178 -10.87 8.36 -6.69
CA TRP A 178 -11.07 9.10 -5.45
C TRP A 178 -12.38 9.90 -5.53
N ASP A 179 -13.03 10.05 -4.39
CA ASP A 179 -14.19 10.93 -4.23
C ASP A 179 -13.83 12.41 -4.38
N ASP A 180 -12.66 12.81 -3.88
CA ASP A 180 -12.12 14.16 -4.00
C ASP A 180 -10.58 14.12 -4.11
N VAL A 181 -9.98 15.05 -4.85
CA VAL A 181 -8.51 15.12 -5.06
C VAL A 181 -7.84 16.02 -4.03
N GLU A 182 -8.51 17.07 -3.55
CA GLU A 182 -7.99 17.97 -2.52
C GLU A 182 -8.13 17.35 -1.13
N ASN A 183 -9.23 16.63 -0.89
CA ASN A 183 -9.52 15.95 0.36
C ASN A 183 -10.00 14.49 0.15
N PRO A 184 -9.14 13.59 -0.37
CA PRO A 184 -9.50 12.20 -0.63
C PRO A 184 -9.88 11.46 0.64
N GLN A 185 -11.07 10.86 0.66
CA GLN A 185 -11.56 10.06 1.79
C GLN A 185 -11.92 8.63 1.36
N ASN A 186 -12.40 8.46 0.13
CA ASN A 186 -12.86 7.17 -0.38
C ASN A 186 -12.28 6.88 -1.75
N TYR A 187 -11.63 5.72 -1.88
CA TYR A 187 -11.20 5.18 -3.15
C TYR A 187 -12.12 4.04 -3.56
N THR A 188 -12.70 4.11 -4.76
CA THR A 188 -13.65 3.12 -5.27
C THR A 188 -13.14 2.48 -6.55
N LEU A 189 -13.11 1.15 -6.62
CA LEU A 189 -12.69 0.42 -7.82
C LEU A 189 -13.69 0.61 -8.97
N ARG A 190 -13.18 0.69 -10.21
CA ARG A 190 -13.98 0.90 -11.42
C ARG A 190 -14.45 -0.39 -12.09
N GLY A 191 -14.11 -1.53 -11.52
CA GLY A 191 -14.48 -2.85 -12.03
C GLY A 191 -14.49 -3.88 -10.90
N PRO A 192 -14.67 -5.16 -11.26
CA PRO A 192 -14.68 -6.24 -10.28
C PRO A 192 -13.40 -6.24 -9.44
N PRO A 193 -13.47 -6.46 -8.12
CA PRO A 193 -12.29 -6.53 -7.29
C PRO A 193 -11.41 -7.72 -7.72
N SER A 194 -10.09 -7.52 -7.70
CA SER A 194 -9.11 -8.61 -7.78
C SER A 194 -8.26 -8.64 -6.51
N PRO A 195 -7.51 -9.73 -6.27
CA PRO A 195 -6.50 -9.76 -5.20
C PRO A 195 -5.34 -8.76 -5.41
N VAL A 196 -5.09 -8.31 -6.66
CA VAL A 196 -4.01 -7.38 -7.00
C VAL A 196 -4.54 -6.22 -7.84
N PRO A 197 -5.33 -5.31 -7.24
CA PRO A 197 -5.78 -4.10 -7.93
C PRO A 197 -4.60 -3.17 -8.22
N ASP A 198 -4.79 -2.21 -9.13
CA ASP A 198 -3.71 -1.32 -9.59
C ASP A 198 -2.95 -0.62 -8.42
N PRO A 199 -3.61 -0.14 -7.34
CA PRO A 199 -2.89 0.43 -6.19
C PRO A 199 -1.98 -0.55 -5.44
N VAL A 200 -2.35 -1.83 -5.37
CA VAL A 200 -1.53 -2.88 -4.75
C VAL A 200 -0.30 -3.12 -5.60
N ALA A 201 -0.46 -3.23 -6.92
CA ALA A 201 0.67 -3.33 -7.85
C ALA A 201 1.61 -2.12 -7.75
N ILE A 202 1.07 -0.90 -7.67
CA ILE A 202 1.84 0.33 -7.51
C ILE A 202 2.60 0.34 -6.17
N GLY A 203 1.90 0.10 -5.06
CA GLY A 203 2.51 0.07 -3.72
C GLY A 203 3.57 -1.01 -3.59
N ALA A 204 3.40 -2.15 -4.26
CA ALA A 204 4.39 -3.21 -4.29
C ALA A 204 5.64 -2.85 -5.10
N MET A 205 5.49 -2.21 -6.27
CA MET A 205 6.64 -1.70 -7.02
C MET A 205 7.44 -0.70 -6.19
N ASP A 206 6.75 0.25 -5.56
CA ASP A 206 7.37 1.26 -4.71
C ASP A 206 8.05 0.62 -3.48
N GLY A 207 7.39 -0.34 -2.84
CA GLY A 207 7.94 -1.11 -1.72
C GLY A 207 9.23 -1.85 -2.07
N VAL A 208 9.31 -2.44 -3.26
CA VAL A 208 10.54 -3.09 -3.76
C VAL A 208 11.65 -2.06 -4.00
N LEU A 209 11.34 -0.95 -4.67
CA LEU A 209 12.33 0.09 -4.98
C LEU A 209 12.91 0.72 -3.70
N LEU A 210 12.04 1.07 -2.77
CA LEU A 210 12.41 1.72 -1.52
C LEU A 210 13.06 0.76 -0.53
N GLY A 211 12.57 -0.49 -0.44
CA GLY A 211 13.19 -1.54 0.34
C GLY A 211 14.62 -1.86 -0.13
N ALA A 212 14.83 -1.97 -1.44
CA ALA A 212 16.17 -2.19 -2.00
C ALA A 212 17.13 -1.01 -1.73
N ARG A 213 16.60 0.21 -1.61
CA ARG A 213 17.39 1.40 -1.24
C ARG A 213 17.78 1.35 0.25
N LEU A 214 16.84 1.04 1.13
CA LEU A 214 17.10 0.92 2.58
C LEU A 214 18.07 -0.22 2.94
N ALA A 215 18.08 -1.30 2.15
CA ALA A 215 19.03 -2.38 2.32
C ALA A 215 20.51 -1.94 2.15
N ARG A 216 20.76 -0.79 1.50
CA ARG A 216 22.12 -0.24 1.29
C ARG A 216 22.56 0.70 2.41
N GLY A 217 21.68 1.09 3.31
CA GLY A 217 22.01 1.94 4.44
C GLY A 217 20.76 2.57 5.09
N PRO A 218 20.83 2.89 6.38
CA PRO A 218 19.71 3.51 7.08
C PRO A 218 19.36 4.87 6.54
N LEU A 219 18.08 5.04 6.22
CA LEU A 219 17.44 6.33 6.06
C LEU A 219 16.19 6.35 6.95
N LEU A 220 15.80 7.53 7.42
CA LEU A 220 14.48 7.70 8.01
C LEU A 220 13.43 7.44 6.92
N VAL A 221 12.39 6.68 7.24
CA VAL A 221 11.36 6.30 6.26
C VAL A 221 10.62 7.54 5.75
N ALA A 222 10.34 8.50 6.62
CA ALA A 222 9.73 9.77 6.25
C ALA A 222 10.60 10.57 5.26
N GLU A 223 11.92 10.63 5.48
CA GLU A 223 12.85 11.31 4.57
C GLU A 223 12.91 10.60 3.21
N LEU A 224 12.99 9.27 3.22
CA LEU A 224 13.01 8.46 2.00
C LEU A 224 11.75 8.66 1.16
N LEU A 225 10.57 8.58 1.79
CA LEU A 225 9.29 8.75 1.11
C LEU A 225 9.10 10.19 0.61
N ARG A 226 9.53 11.19 1.41
CA ARG A 226 9.50 12.60 1.00
C ARG A 226 10.40 12.86 -0.21
N GLY A 227 11.58 12.23 -0.27
CA GLY A 227 12.45 12.30 -1.44
C GLY A 227 11.93 11.54 -2.66
N TYR A 228 11.13 10.49 -2.45
CA TYR A 228 10.61 9.65 -3.54
C TYR A 228 9.31 10.20 -4.16
N TYR A 229 8.36 10.64 -3.34
CA TYR A 229 7.07 11.17 -3.78
C TYR A 229 7.04 12.70 -3.87
N GLY A 230 7.94 13.40 -3.18
CA GLY A 230 8.04 14.85 -3.20
C GLY A 230 8.72 15.39 -4.45
N THR A 231 8.39 16.63 -4.79
CA THR A 231 8.92 17.35 -5.96
C THR A 231 10.27 18.04 -5.70
N GLY A 232 10.86 17.87 -4.51
CA GLY A 232 12.06 18.58 -4.06
C GLY A 232 13.34 18.17 -4.82
N ASN A 233 13.99 19.17 -5.43
CA ASN A 233 15.34 19.18 -6.06
C ASN A 233 15.76 17.98 -6.94
N GLY A 234 14.84 17.15 -7.43
CA GLY A 234 15.15 16.11 -8.41
C GLY A 234 15.47 16.69 -9.79
N SER A 235 16.68 16.45 -10.30
CA SER A 235 17.09 16.87 -11.64
C SER A 235 16.38 16.07 -12.74
N GLU A 236 15.55 16.77 -13.52
CA GLU A 236 15.67 17.03 -14.98
C GLU A 236 14.32 17.50 -15.58
N ALA A 237 13.20 17.39 -14.84
CA ALA A 237 11.89 17.83 -15.36
C ALA A 237 10.84 18.27 -14.31
N GLY A 238 11.20 18.47 -13.04
CA GLY A 238 10.23 18.85 -11.99
C GLY A 238 9.22 17.76 -11.62
N ARG A 239 9.51 16.48 -11.94
CA ARG A 239 8.69 15.31 -11.57
C ARG A 239 9.35 14.52 -10.44
N PRO A 240 8.58 13.99 -9.47
CA PRO A 240 9.12 13.19 -8.39
C PRO A 240 9.69 11.86 -8.90
N PRO A 241 10.71 11.26 -8.24
CA PRO A 241 11.26 9.95 -8.60
C PRO A 241 10.21 8.84 -8.78
N SER A 242 9.13 8.88 -8.01
CA SER A 242 7.99 7.97 -8.13
C SER A 242 7.35 7.96 -9.51
N SER A 243 7.48 9.01 -10.32
CA SER A 243 7.03 9.04 -11.71
C SER A 243 7.78 8.05 -12.63
N TYR A 244 8.97 7.61 -12.21
CA TYR A 244 9.81 6.69 -12.98
C TYR A 244 9.74 5.23 -12.48
N ARG A 245 8.85 4.94 -11.52
CA ARG A 245 8.77 3.62 -10.85
C ARG A 245 8.72 2.43 -11.81
N ARG A 246 7.99 2.55 -12.93
CA ARG A 246 7.81 1.46 -13.90
C ARG A 246 9.15 1.06 -14.53
N ARG A 247 9.91 2.07 -14.98
CA ARG A 247 11.26 1.91 -15.53
C ARG A 247 12.19 1.33 -14.48
N ASP A 248 12.20 1.92 -13.28
CA ASP A 248 13.15 1.57 -12.24
C ASP A 248 12.89 0.16 -11.68
N PHE A 249 11.62 -0.20 -11.49
CA PHE A 249 11.21 -1.56 -11.10
C PHE A 249 11.59 -2.57 -12.19
N GLY A 250 11.33 -2.24 -13.46
CA GLY A 250 11.71 -3.08 -14.59
C GLY A 250 13.21 -3.32 -14.67
N ALA A 251 14.03 -2.31 -14.40
CA ALA A 251 15.48 -2.42 -14.37
C ALA A 251 16.00 -3.23 -13.16
N LEU A 252 15.34 -3.13 -12.00
CA LEU A 252 15.76 -3.82 -10.78
C LEU A 252 15.34 -5.29 -10.74
N VAL A 253 14.13 -5.59 -11.21
CA VAL A 253 13.53 -6.93 -11.11
C VAL A 253 13.59 -7.62 -12.46
N GLY A 254 12.91 -7.05 -13.46
CA GLY A 254 12.72 -7.67 -14.77
C GLY A 254 11.79 -8.89 -14.74
N GLN A 255 11.15 -9.19 -15.87
CA GLN A 255 10.14 -10.26 -15.96
C GLN A 255 10.69 -11.64 -15.55
N GLY A 256 11.88 -12.00 -16.02
CA GLY A 256 12.46 -13.33 -15.77
C GLY A 256 12.83 -13.59 -14.32
N ARG A 257 13.20 -12.55 -13.55
CA ARG A 257 13.39 -12.68 -12.11
C ARG A 257 12.05 -12.79 -11.40
N LEU A 258 11.07 -11.94 -11.78
CA LEU A 258 9.73 -11.98 -11.20
C LEU A 258 9.08 -13.36 -11.36
N GLU A 259 9.20 -13.99 -12.53
CA GLU A 259 8.73 -15.37 -12.78
C GLU A 259 9.35 -16.37 -11.79
N LYS A 260 10.67 -16.30 -11.59
CA LYS A 260 11.37 -17.20 -10.66
C LYS A 260 10.90 -17.01 -9.22
N GLU A 261 10.75 -15.76 -8.77
CA GLU A 261 10.34 -15.47 -7.40
C GLU A 261 8.88 -15.85 -7.13
N VAL A 262 7.99 -15.67 -8.11
CA VAL A 262 6.60 -16.15 -7.98
C VAL A 262 6.57 -17.66 -7.82
N ALA A 263 7.33 -18.41 -8.64
CA ALA A 263 7.42 -19.86 -8.51
C ALA A 263 8.03 -20.30 -7.17
N ALA A 264 9.09 -19.61 -6.72
CA ALA A 264 9.76 -19.91 -5.47
C ALA A 264 8.84 -19.70 -4.27
N VAL A 265 8.13 -18.56 -4.22
CA VAL A 265 7.19 -18.25 -3.13
C VAL A 265 6.01 -19.22 -3.09
N LEU A 266 5.46 -19.61 -4.25
CA LEU A 266 4.45 -20.68 -4.29
C LEU A 266 5.00 -22.01 -3.74
N GLY A 267 6.29 -22.29 -3.96
CA GLY A 267 7.01 -23.38 -3.32
C GLY A 267 7.07 -23.24 -1.80
N VAL A 268 7.39 -22.05 -1.29
CA VAL A 268 7.41 -21.76 0.16
C VAL A 268 6.02 -21.97 0.76
N LEU A 269 4.98 -21.41 0.14
CA LEU A 269 3.60 -21.54 0.61
C LEU A 269 3.14 -22.99 0.75
N ARG A 270 3.57 -23.90 -0.14
CA ARG A 270 3.26 -25.34 -0.01
C ARG A 270 3.80 -25.98 1.27
N THR A 271 4.76 -25.36 1.93
CA THR A 271 5.35 -25.86 3.18
C THR A 271 4.70 -25.26 4.44
N LEU A 272 3.91 -24.20 4.30
CA LEU A 272 3.42 -23.37 5.42
C LEU A 272 1.95 -23.65 5.74
N SER A 273 1.64 -24.37 6.82
CA SER A 273 0.24 -24.56 7.27
C SER A 273 -0.52 -23.23 7.46
N PRO A 274 -1.79 -23.09 7.02
CA PRO A 274 -2.67 -24.05 6.34
C PRO A 274 -2.71 -23.86 4.81
N THR A 275 -1.63 -23.37 4.22
CA THR A 275 -1.53 -23.19 2.76
C THR A 275 -1.23 -24.48 1.97
N PRO A 276 -0.71 -25.60 2.53
CA PRO A 276 -0.53 -26.84 1.79
C PRO A 276 -1.85 -27.36 1.24
N GLU A 277 -2.98 -27.13 1.92
CA GLU A 277 -4.30 -27.57 1.48
C GLU A 277 -4.77 -26.86 0.21
N LEU A 278 -4.51 -25.55 0.08
CA LEU A 278 -4.88 -24.77 -1.11
C LEU A 278 -4.02 -25.15 -2.33
N LEU A 279 -2.78 -25.57 -2.09
CA LEU A 279 -1.79 -25.84 -3.14
C LEU A 279 -1.52 -27.35 -3.34
N ARG A 280 -2.29 -28.22 -2.67
CA ARG A 280 -2.02 -29.67 -2.59
C ARG A 280 -2.09 -30.36 -3.94
N ASP A 281 -3.06 -29.94 -4.74
CA ASP A 281 -3.37 -30.56 -6.04
C ASP A 281 -2.71 -29.81 -7.20
N VAL A 282 -2.05 -28.67 -6.91
CA VAL A 282 -1.34 -27.87 -7.92
C VAL A 282 -0.01 -28.52 -8.22
N GLY A 283 0.24 -28.88 -9.47
CA GLY A 283 1.49 -29.52 -9.90
C GLY A 283 2.70 -28.56 -9.95
N THR A 284 3.92 -29.08 -10.07
CA THR A 284 5.13 -28.26 -10.33
C THR A 284 5.08 -27.58 -11.70
N GLN A 285 4.56 -28.26 -12.72
CA GLN A 285 4.37 -27.70 -14.06
C GLN A 285 3.32 -26.58 -14.07
N GLU A 286 2.26 -26.75 -13.31
CA GLU A 286 1.20 -25.75 -13.14
C GLU A 286 1.73 -24.50 -12.44
N VAL A 287 2.50 -24.65 -11.35
CA VAL A 287 3.19 -23.51 -10.72
C VAL A 287 4.10 -22.77 -11.69
N ALA A 288 4.85 -23.49 -12.53
CA ALA A 288 5.69 -22.86 -13.53
C ALA A 288 4.87 -22.11 -14.59
N ALA A 289 3.71 -22.64 -15.00
CA ALA A 289 2.80 -22.00 -15.94
C ALA A 289 2.18 -20.72 -15.35
N VAL A 290 1.66 -20.83 -14.12
CA VAL A 290 1.11 -19.71 -13.33
C VAL A 290 2.16 -18.62 -13.16
N ALA A 291 3.36 -18.97 -12.71
CA ALA A 291 4.42 -17.99 -12.48
C ALA A 291 4.83 -17.24 -13.76
N ARG A 292 4.98 -17.98 -14.88
CA ARG A 292 5.27 -17.40 -16.19
C ARG A 292 4.16 -16.46 -16.65
N ARG A 293 2.90 -16.86 -16.47
CA ARG A 293 1.73 -16.06 -16.83
C ARG A 293 1.65 -14.79 -15.99
N ALA A 294 1.74 -14.93 -14.67
CA ALA A 294 1.68 -13.83 -13.71
C ALA A 294 2.77 -12.78 -13.98
N ALA A 295 4.02 -13.23 -14.15
CA ALA A 295 5.14 -12.32 -14.42
C ALA A 295 5.01 -11.61 -15.77
N ARG A 296 4.56 -12.32 -16.82
CA ARG A 296 4.33 -11.74 -18.15
C ARG A 296 3.22 -10.70 -18.11
N GLU A 297 2.04 -11.05 -17.63
CA GLU A 297 0.89 -10.13 -17.61
C GLU A 297 1.13 -8.92 -16.69
N PHE A 298 1.80 -9.11 -15.55
CA PHE A 298 2.22 -8.01 -14.69
C PHE A 298 3.21 -7.08 -15.42
N SER A 299 4.21 -7.65 -16.11
CA SER A 299 5.21 -6.87 -16.84
C SER A 299 4.58 -6.10 -17.99
N GLU A 300 3.70 -6.72 -18.77
CA GLU A 300 2.97 -6.08 -19.87
C GLU A 300 2.12 -4.90 -19.37
N ARG A 301 1.42 -5.07 -18.24
CA ARG A 301 0.51 -4.05 -17.69
C ARG A 301 1.24 -2.90 -16.97
N TYR A 302 2.23 -3.21 -16.14
CA TYR A 302 2.81 -2.24 -15.21
C TYR A 302 4.23 -1.81 -15.55
N VAL A 303 5.01 -2.63 -16.25
CA VAL A 303 6.44 -2.37 -16.51
C VAL A 303 6.72 -1.97 -17.96
N GLY A 304 5.92 -2.48 -18.91
CA GLY A 304 6.14 -2.39 -20.36
C GLY A 304 6.33 -0.96 -20.89
N THR A 305 7.09 -0.85 -21.98
CA THR A 305 7.47 0.41 -22.64
C THR A 305 6.32 1.13 -23.36
N GLY A 306 5.16 0.48 -23.49
CA GLY A 306 3.93 1.12 -23.96
C GLY A 306 3.25 1.78 -22.79
N GLY A 307 3.36 3.11 -22.70
CA GLY A 307 2.69 3.88 -21.65
C GLY A 307 1.22 3.50 -21.58
N VAL A 308 0.84 2.75 -20.55
CA VAL A 308 -0.52 2.83 -20.04
C VAL A 308 -0.66 4.29 -19.66
N ALA A 309 -1.38 5.04 -20.50
CA ALA A 309 -1.71 6.41 -20.19
C ALA A 309 -2.26 6.41 -18.76
N PRO A 310 -1.76 7.29 -17.85
CA PRO A 310 -2.43 7.46 -16.57
C PRO A 310 -3.91 7.65 -16.87
N PRO A 311 -4.84 7.03 -16.12
CA PRO A 311 -6.26 7.17 -16.38
C PRO A 311 -6.55 8.66 -16.52
N ARG A 312 -6.84 9.07 -17.76
CA ARG A 312 -7.12 10.47 -18.09
C ARG A 312 -8.51 10.74 -17.57
N TRP A 313 -8.58 11.09 -16.31
CA TRP A 313 -9.69 11.88 -15.83
C TRP A 313 -9.59 13.27 -16.47
N GLY A 314 -10.72 13.81 -16.88
CA GLY A 314 -10.87 15.14 -17.46
C GLY A 314 -10.64 16.24 -16.44
N TRP A 315 -9.45 16.28 -15.83
CA TRP A 315 -9.04 17.38 -15.00
C TRP A 315 -8.34 18.39 -15.91
N HIS A 316 -9.00 19.53 -16.10
CA HIS A 316 -8.36 20.70 -16.65
C HIS A 316 -7.16 21.02 -15.74
N LEU A 317 -5.95 20.80 -16.27
CA LEU A 317 -4.78 21.50 -15.80
C LEU A 317 -5.16 22.98 -15.78
N ARG A 318 -5.04 23.59 -14.60
CA ARG A 318 -5.14 25.03 -14.44
C ARG A 318 -3.88 25.62 -15.07
N ASP A 319 -3.87 25.68 -16.40
CA ASP A 319 -2.93 26.51 -17.13
C ASP A 319 -3.31 27.96 -16.85
N GLY A 320 -2.43 28.65 -16.14
CA GLY A 320 -2.55 30.08 -15.92
C GLY A 320 -2.48 30.83 -17.25
N GLY A 321 -3.52 31.62 -17.50
CA GLY A 321 -3.44 32.78 -18.40
C GLY A 321 -4.09 32.57 -19.77
N GLY A 322 -5.11 33.38 -20.04
CA GLY A 322 -5.56 33.68 -21.40
C GLY A 322 -7.05 33.55 -21.62
N THR A 323 -7.76 34.65 -21.43
CA THR A 323 -9.10 34.88 -21.98
C THR A 323 -9.15 34.54 -23.48
N SER A 324 -10.16 33.78 -23.91
CA SER A 324 -10.74 33.94 -25.26
C SER A 324 -12.15 33.35 -25.29
N GLU A 325 -13.01 34.12 -25.93
CA GLU A 325 -14.47 34.07 -25.93
C GLU A 325 -15.09 32.79 -26.49
N MET A 326 -16.31 32.52 -26.01
CA MET A 326 -17.23 31.52 -26.56
C MET A 326 -17.53 31.83 -28.04
N GLY A 327 -17.10 30.93 -28.92
CA GLY A 327 -17.65 30.80 -30.27
C GLY A 327 -18.77 29.76 -30.27
N VAL A 328 -20.02 30.24 -30.27
CA VAL A 328 -21.22 29.44 -30.59
C VAL A 328 -21.16 29.03 -32.07
N ALA A 329 -21.51 27.79 -32.39
CA ALA A 329 -21.90 27.40 -33.74
C ALA A 329 -23.11 26.43 -33.71
N PRO A 330 -24.22 26.77 -34.41
CA PRO A 330 -25.48 26.01 -34.49
C PRO A 330 -25.55 25.18 -35.81
N PRO A 331 -26.72 24.62 -36.20
CA PRO A 331 -27.80 24.00 -35.44
C PRO A 331 -27.66 22.47 -35.34
#